data_AF-A0A6I7X768-F1
#
_entry.id   AF-A0A6I7X768-F1
#
_cell.length_a   1.000
_cell.length_b   1.000
_cell.length_c   1.000
_cell.angle_alpha   90.00
_cell.angle_beta   90.00
_cell.angle_gamma   90.00
#
_symmetry.space_group_name_H-M   'P 1'
#
loop_
_entity.id
_entity.type
_entity.pdbx_description
1 polymer ?
#
loop_
_entity_poly.entity_id
_entity_poly.type
_entity_poly.pdbx_seq_one_letter_code
_entity_poly.pdbx_strand_id
1 'polypeptide(L)'
;MHKVLLEKTLPFDPAKKLPYCVIGKRACPPEDCGGIWGYANLLAILNNPEHKEYEEMLEWLGDEFDPAHLGRREINQLLLEYCR
;
A
#
# COMPACT_ATOMS: atom_id res chain seq x y z
N MET A 1 -8.79 -8.28 -2.49
CA MET A 1 -10.18 -7.80 -2.70
C MET A 1 -10.24 -6.37 -2.19
N HIS A 2 -10.70 -5.42 -3.00
CA HIS A 2 -10.89 -4.02 -2.58
C HIS A 2 -12.38 -3.72 -2.47
N LYS A 3 -12.77 -3.00 -1.41
CA LYS A 3 -14.12 -2.48 -1.25
C LYS A 3 -14.09 -0.99 -1.58
N VAL A 4 -14.91 -0.58 -2.56
CA VAL A 4 -15.10 0.82 -2.91
C VAL A 4 -16.43 1.28 -2.32
N LEU A 5 -16.40 2.34 -1.51
CA LEU A 5 -17.58 2.93 -0.88
C LEU A 5 -17.62 4.42 -1.17
N LEU A 6 -18.75 4.92 -1.65
CA LEU A 6 -18.99 6.35 -1.77
C LEU A 6 -19.35 6.91 -0.38
N GLU A 7 -18.43 7.62 0.25
CA GLU A 7 -18.66 8.22 1.57
C GLU A 7 -19.34 9.59 1.49
N LYS A 8 -19.00 10.40 0.48
CA LYS A 8 -19.49 11.77 0.32
C LYS A 8 -19.41 12.24 -1.12
N THR A 9 -20.37 13.05 -1.54
CA THR A 9 -20.31 13.86 -2.76
C THR A 9 -20.08 15.33 -2.38
N LEU A 10 -19.24 16.02 -3.16
CA LEU A 10 -18.91 17.43 -2.97
C LEU A 10 -19.10 18.18 -4.30
N PRO A 11 -19.39 19.49 -4.28
CA PRO A 11 -19.37 20.30 -5.49
C PRO A 11 -18.02 20.18 -6.20
N PHE A 12 -18.05 20.10 -7.53
CA PHE A 12 -16.83 20.04 -8.33
C PHE A 12 -16.09 21.39 -8.28
N ASP A 13 -14.79 21.34 -8.02
CA ASP A 13 -13.90 22.49 -8.00
C ASP A 13 -12.97 22.40 -9.21
N PRO A 14 -13.15 23.25 -10.24
CA PRO A 14 -12.33 23.23 -11.45
C PRO A 14 -10.84 23.50 -11.20
N ALA A 15 -10.46 24.08 -10.06
CA ALA A 15 -9.07 24.32 -9.72
C ALA A 15 -8.37 23.08 -9.14
N LYS A 16 -9.12 22.05 -8.72
CA LYS A 16 -8.56 20.82 -8.15
C LYS A 16 -8.17 19.84 -9.25
N LYS A 17 -6.89 19.46 -9.23
CA LYS A 17 -6.39 18.30 -9.99
C LYS A 17 -6.88 17.01 -9.32
N LEU A 18 -7.62 16.20 -10.06
CA LEU A 18 -8.14 14.90 -9.63
C LEU A 18 -7.64 13.82 -10.60
N PRO A 19 -7.44 12.56 -10.14
CA PRO A 19 -7.67 12.05 -8.78
C PRO A 19 -6.61 12.51 -7.75
N TYR A 20 -7.00 12.54 -6.48
CA TYR A 20 -6.09 12.91 -5.37
C TYR A 20 -6.33 12.01 -4.16
N CYS A 21 -5.26 11.39 -3.66
CA CYS A 21 -5.27 10.61 -2.42
C CYS A 21 -5.22 11.56 -1.21
N VAL A 22 -6.38 11.74 -0.58
CA VAL A 22 -6.52 12.64 0.59
C VAL A 22 -5.85 12.02 1.82
N ILE A 23 -6.12 10.75 2.09
CA ILE A 23 -5.60 9.98 3.23
C ILE A 23 -5.42 8.50 2.85
N GLY A 24 -4.60 7.81 3.62
CA GLY A 24 -4.43 6.35 3.57
C GLY A 24 -3.64 5.88 4.79
N LYS A 25 -3.41 4.58 4.90
CA LYS A 25 -2.55 4.00 5.95
C LYS A 25 -1.99 2.66 5.47
N ARG A 26 -0.76 2.36 5.93
CA ARG A 26 -0.03 1.11 5.68
C ARG A 26 0.36 0.93 4.21
N ALA A 27 1.34 0.09 3.98
CA ALA A 27 1.72 -0.30 2.64
C ALA A 27 0.68 -1.27 2.04
N CYS A 28 0.59 -1.26 0.72
CA CYS A 28 -0.05 -2.32 -0.05
C CYS A 28 0.68 -3.64 0.23
N PRO A 29 -0.02 -4.79 0.34
CA PRO A 29 0.66 -6.08 0.28
C PRO A 29 1.59 -6.15 -0.94
N PRO A 30 2.80 -6.71 -0.81
CA PRO A 30 3.68 -6.92 -1.95
C PRO A 30 3.00 -7.75 -3.04
N GLU A 31 3.35 -7.49 -4.30
CA GLU A 31 2.89 -8.31 -5.41
C GLU A 31 3.29 -9.77 -5.20
N ASP A 32 2.44 -10.69 -5.66
CA ASP A 32 2.66 -12.13 -5.59
C ASP A 32 2.89 -12.72 -4.18
N CYS A 33 2.57 -11.99 -3.10
CA CYS A 33 2.72 -12.47 -1.73
C CYS A 33 1.74 -13.58 -1.29
N GLY A 34 0.99 -14.20 -2.19
CA GLY A 34 0.04 -15.28 -1.86
C GLY A 34 -1.31 -14.82 -1.29
N GLY A 35 -1.74 -13.60 -1.63
CA GLY A 35 -3.03 -13.05 -1.23
C GLY A 35 -3.13 -12.75 0.27
N ILE A 36 -4.35 -12.75 0.83
CA ILE A 36 -4.58 -12.27 2.20
C ILE A 36 -3.87 -13.14 3.26
N TRP A 37 -3.82 -14.45 3.03
CA TRP A 37 -3.19 -15.41 3.93
C TRP A 37 -1.68 -15.37 3.83
N GLY A 38 -1.14 -15.28 2.61
CA GLY A 38 0.30 -15.14 2.41
C GLY A 38 0.84 -13.82 2.98
N TYR A 39 0.11 -12.71 2.81
CA TYR A 39 0.47 -11.45 3.46
C TYR A 39 0.42 -11.51 4.99
N ALA A 40 -0.59 -12.18 5.57
CA ALA A 40 -0.66 -12.36 7.02
C ALA A 40 0.51 -13.21 7.55
N ASN A 41 0.88 -14.28 6.82
CA ASN A 41 2.03 -15.11 7.15
C ASN A 41 3.34 -14.31 7.06
N LEU A 42 3.52 -13.54 5.99
CA LEU A 42 4.67 -12.65 5.81
C LEU A 42 4.83 -11.70 7.00
N LEU A 43 3.77 -11.00 7.40
CA LEU A 43 3.82 -10.09 8.56
C LEU A 43 4.17 -10.83 9.86
N ALA A 44 3.69 -12.06 10.05
CA ALA A 44 4.02 -12.86 11.22
C ALA A 44 5.49 -13.26 11.24
N ILE A 45 6.05 -13.63 10.08
CA ILE A 45 7.48 -13.95 9.91
C ILE A 45 8.32 -12.70 10.22
N LEU A 46 8.01 -11.56 9.58
CA LEU A 46 8.77 -10.31 9.77
C LEU A 46 8.72 -9.76 11.20
N ASN A 47 7.71 -10.12 11.97
CA ASN A 47 7.60 -9.73 13.38
C ASN A 47 8.36 -10.67 14.33
N ASN A 48 8.99 -11.73 13.81
CA ASN A 48 9.79 -12.68 14.57
C ASN A 48 11.16 -12.92 13.89
N PRO A 49 12.20 -12.16 14.26
CA PRO A 49 13.56 -12.35 13.74
C PRO A 49 14.16 -13.75 13.95
N GLU A 50 13.64 -14.53 14.92
CA GLU A 50 14.09 -15.91 15.15
C GLU A 50 13.34 -16.94 14.29
N HIS A 51 12.39 -16.50 13.46
CA HIS A 51 11.66 -17.39 12.58
C HIS A 51 12.60 -17.96 11.52
N LYS A 52 12.52 -19.27 11.29
CA LYS A 52 13.39 -20.00 10.34
C LYS A 52 13.36 -19.45 8.90
N GLU A 53 12.27 -18.80 8.51
CA GLU A 53 12.07 -18.19 7.18
C GLU A 53 12.31 -16.66 7.18
N TYR A 54 12.78 -16.06 8.29
CA TYR A 54 12.93 -14.61 8.41
C TYR A 54 13.88 -14.03 7.35
N GLU A 55 15.10 -14.58 7.27
CA GLU A 55 16.13 -14.13 6.32
C GLU A 55 15.70 -14.35 4.86
N GLU A 56 15.08 -15.50 4.55
CA GLU A 56 14.56 -15.80 3.20
C GLU A 56 13.48 -14.80 2.79
N MET A 57 12.57 -14.44 3.70
CA MET A 57 11.52 -13.46 3.42
C MET A 57 12.05 -12.04 3.28
N LEU A 58 13.10 -11.66 4.02
CA LEU A 58 13.77 -10.37 3.81
C LEU A 58 14.46 -10.30 2.46
N GLU A 59 15.17 -11.36 2.07
CA GLU A 59 15.81 -11.43 0.75
C GLU A 59 14.77 -11.35 -0.39
N TRP A 60 13.63 -12.03 -0.23
CA TRP A 60 12.53 -11.97 -1.19
C TRP A 60 11.89 -10.58 -1.29
N LEU A 61 11.72 -9.88 -0.16
CA LEU A 61 11.14 -8.54 -0.12
C LEU A 61 12.06 -7.45 -0.68
N GLY A 62 13.37 -7.61 -0.49
CA GLY A 62 14.33 -6.53 -0.68
C GLY A 62 14.22 -5.43 0.38
N ASP A 63 14.98 -4.35 0.18
CA ASP A 63 15.27 -3.35 1.22
C ASP A 63 14.16 -2.31 1.49
N GLU A 64 13.04 -2.35 0.78
CA GLU A 64 12.11 -1.20 0.71
C GLU A 64 10.74 -1.43 1.36
N PHE A 65 10.44 -2.63 1.88
CA PHE A 65 9.10 -2.93 2.41
C PHE A 65 8.95 -2.60 3.91
N ASP A 66 8.29 -1.49 4.22
CA ASP A 66 7.74 -1.21 5.56
C ASP A 66 6.20 -1.33 5.53
N PRO A 67 5.60 -2.32 6.21
CA PRO A 67 4.15 -2.52 6.23
C PRO A 67 3.38 -1.38 6.90
N ALA A 68 4.03 -0.52 7.69
CA ALA A 68 3.42 0.64 8.33
C ALA A 68 3.52 1.92 7.47
N HIS A 69 4.42 1.96 6.50
CA HIS A 69 4.69 3.14 5.69
C HIS A 69 3.63 3.37 4.60
N LEU A 70 3.27 4.64 4.37
CA LEU A 70 2.45 5.06 3.23
C LEU A 70 3.09 6.28 2.56
N GLY A 71 3.58 6.09 1.34
CA GLY A 71 4.11 7.15 0.49
C GLY A 71 3.01 8.02 -0.14
N ARG A 72 2.32 8.86 0.65
CA ARG A 72 1.21 9.70 0.13
C ARG A 72 1.67 10.71 -0.92
N ARG A 73 2.92 11.18 -0.86
CA ARG A 73 3.46 12.13 -1.84
C ARG A 73 3.69 11.43 -3.17
N GLU A 74 4.30 10.27 -3.13
CA GLU A 74 4.64 9.40 -4.24
C GLU A 74 3.36 8.94 -4.95
N ILE A 75 2.36 8.48 -4.18
CA ILE A 75 1.02 8.15 -4.70
C ILE A 75 0.43 9.34 -5.46
N ASN A 76 0.40 10.53 -4.86
CA ASN A 76 -0.19 11.68 -5.53
C ASN A 76 0.63 12.16 -6.74
N GLN A 77 1.95 11.98 -6.73
CA GLN A 77 2.80 12.27 -7.88
C GLN A 77 2.44 11.35 -9.07
N LEU A 78 2.23 10.05 -8.83
CA LEU A 78 1.78 9.10 -9.84
C LEU A 78 0.36 9.39 -10.33
N LEU A 79 -0.55 9.76 -9.42
CA LEU A 79 -1.94 10.09 -9.76
C LEU A 79 -2.06 11.27 -10.74
N LEU A 80 -1.06 12.17 -10.77
CA LEU A 80 -1.04 13.28 -11.74
C LEU A 80 -0.95 12.81 -13.20
N GLU A 81 -0.41 11.62 -13.46
CA GLU A 81 -0.39 11.03 -14.81
C GLU A 81 -1.80 10.69 -15.32
N TYR A 82 -2.77 10.60 -14.41
CA TYR A 82 -4.17 10.29 -14.71
C TYR A 82 -5.08 11.52 -14.61
N CYS A 83 -4.53 12.71 -14.34
CA CYS A 83 -5.27 13.96 -14.45
C CYS A 83 -5.55 14.25 -15.94
N ARG A 84 -6.81 14.19 -16.33
CA ARG A 84 -7.29 14.57 -17.67
C ARG A 84 -7.80 15.99 -17.70
#